data_AF-A0A1F7LWK7-F1
#
_entry.id   AF-A0A1F7LWK7-F1
#
_cell.length_a   1.000
_cell.length_b   1.000
_cell.length_c   1.000
_cell.angle_alpha   90.00
_cell.angle_beta   90.00
_cell.angle_gamma   90.00
#
_symmetry.space_group_name_H-M   'P 1'
#
loop_
_entity.id
_entity.type
_entity.pdbx_description
1 polymer ?
#
loop_
_entity_poly.entity_id
_entity_poly.type
_entity_poly.pdbx_seq_one_letter_code
_entity_poly.pdbx_strand_id
1 'polypeptide(L)'
;MRICYLDESGTPELHGGTSHFVLVGLSIQGETWKAKDAEITAIKRRFGLERDEIHTGWLTRRYPEQERIRDLEAMGTAERRAAVQKARDDFLVRKAGAAPAHR
;
A
#
# COMPACT_ATOMS: atom_id res chain seq x y z
N MET A 1 10.12 -24.41 15.75
CA MET A 1 9.91 -23.16 16.52
C MET A 1 9.07 -22.22 15.69
N ARG A 2 8.09 -21.48 16.26
CA ARG A 2 7.26 -20.55 15.48
C ARG A 2 7.63 -19.11 15.81
N ILE A 3 7.64 -18.25 14.79
CA ILE A 3 7.68 -16.80 14.97
C ILE A 3 6.25 -16.31 14.85
N CYS A 4 5.77 -15.65 15.90
CA CYS A 4 4.46 -15.02 15.93
C CYS A 4 4.65 -13.51 16.00
N TYR A 5 3.92 -12.78 15.17
CA TYR A 5 3.93 -11.33 15.10
C TYR A 5 2.48 -10.83 15.16
N LEU A 6 2.25 -9.73 15.87
CA LEU A 6 0.97 -9.07 15.97
C LEU A 6 1.20 -7.58 15.72
N ASP A 7 0.41 -7.00 14.84
CA ASP A 7 0.44 -5.57 14.51
C ASP A 7 -0.95 -4.95 14.64
N GLU A 8 -0.98 -3.67 14.99
CA GLU A 8 -2.20 -2.87 15.16
C GLU A 8 -2.17 -1.71 14.17
N SER A 9 -3.30 -1.47 13.50
CA SER A 9 -3.49 -0.30 12.65
C SER A 9 -4.82 0.38 12.94
N GLY A 10 -4.76 1.69 13.19
CA GLY A 10 -5.89 2.53 13.57
C GLY A 10 -5.38 3.70 14.40
N THR A 11 -6.16 4.78 14.47
CA THR A 11 -5.82 5.91 15.33
C THR A 11 -7.02 6.29 16.21
N PRO A 12 -6.80 6.70 17.47
CA PRO A 12 -7.89 6.97 18.41
C PRO A 12 -8.63 8.28 18.15
N GLU A 13 -8.15 9.13 17.24
CA GLU A 13 -8.77 10.43 16.98
C GLU A 13 -10.12 10.29 16.29
N LEU A 14 -11.14 10.99 16.83
CA LEU A 14 -12.51 11.04 16.29
C LEU A 14 -12.60 11.55 14.83
N HIS A 15 -11.57 12.24 14.34
CA HIS A 15 -11.43 12.69 12.96
C HIS A 15 -10.18 12.13 12.26
N GLY A 16 -9.52 11.14 12.88
CA GLY A 16 -8.44 10.38 12.26
C GLY A 16 -8.98 9.61 11.07
N GLY A 17 -8.19 9.44 10.02
CA GLY A 17 -8.61 8.81 8.76
C GLY A 17 -9.03 7.34 8.84
N THR A 18 -9.23 6.79 10.04
CA THR A 18 -9.61 5.41 10.33
C THR A 18 -10.87 5.37 11.19
N SER A 19 -11.84 4.53 10.84
CA SER A 19 -13.07 4.36 11.64
C SER A 19 -13.00 3.23 12.68
N HIS A 20 -11.99 2.37 12.58
CA HIS A 20 -11.82 1.19 13.42
C HIS A 20 -10.33 0.90 13.64
N PHE A 21 -10.02 0.21 14.74
CA PHE A 21 -8.74 -0.47 14.92
C PHE A 21 -8.79 -1.86 14.29
N VAL A 22 -7.70 -2.24 13.65
CA VAL A 22 -7.51 -3.57 13.05
C VAL A 22 -6.27 -4.20 13.67
N LEU A 23 -6.41 -5.44 14.12
CA LEU A 23 -5.30 -6.26 14.60
C LEU A 23 -5.02 -7.36 13.58
N VAL A 24 -3.75 -7.53 13.22
CA VAL A 24 -3.30 -8.58 12.29
C VAL A 24 -2.26 -9.44 12.98
N GLY A 25 -2.54 -10.73 13.10
CA GLY A 25 -1.61 -11.74 13.59
C GLY A 25 -1.02 -12.55 12.44
N LEU A 26 0.30 -12.73 12.43
CA LEU A 26 1.01 -13.64 11.54
C LEU A 26 1.74 -14.70 12.37
N SER A 27 1.68 -15.95 11.92
CA SER A 27 2.48 -17.03 12.50
C SER A 27 3.18 -17.83 11.41
N ILE A 28 4.51 -17.87 11.44
CA ILE A 28 5.32 -18.61 10.47
C ILE A 28 6.22 -19.63 11.17
N GLN A 29 6.60 -20.67 10.43
CA GLN A 29 7.64 -21.59 10.89
C GLN A 29 8.98 -20.85 10.87
N GLY A 30 9.65 -20.78 12.03
CA GLY A 30 10.87 -20.00 12.21
C GLY A 30 12.00 -20.46 11.28
N GLU A 31 12.04 -21.75 10.99
CA GLU A 31 13.02 -22.38 10.09
C GLU A 31 12.89 -21.84 8.65
N THR A 32 11.72 -21.33 8.27
CA THR A 32 11.45 -20.82 6.91
C THR A 32 11.64 -19.31 6.76
N TRP A 33 11.98 -18.59 7.83
CA TRP A 33 11.92 -17.12 7.82
C TRP A 33 12.86 -16.50 6.79
N LYS A 34 14.08 -17.01 6.66
CA LYS A 34 15.07 -16.52 5.68
C LYS A 34 14.63 -16.75 4.24
N ALA A 35 13.98 -17.89 3.96
CA ALA A 35 13.45 -18.17 2.63
C ALA A 35 12.33 -17.18 2.29
N LYS A 36 11.40 -16.94 3.22
CA LYS A 36 10.33 -15.94 3.06
C LYS A 36 10.85 -14.53 2.87
N ASP A 37 11.88 -14.13 3.61
CA ASP A 37 12.54 -12.83 3.48
C ASP A 37 13.17 -12.64 2.08
N ALA A 38 13.83 -13.69 1.57
CA ALA A 38 14.38 -13.69 0.21
C ALA A 38 13.28 -13.61 -0.87
N GLU A 39 12.18 -14.36 -0.71
CA GLU A 39 11.03 -14.30 -1.62
C GLU A 39 10.41 -12.90 -1.66
N ILE A 40 10.18 -12.28 -0.50
CA ILE A 40 9.65 -10.92 -0.38
C ILE A 40 10.62 -9.92 -1.02
N THR A 41 11.92 -10.05 -0.76
CA THR A 41 12.95 -9.19 -1.36
C THR A 41 12.96 -9.29 -2.88
N ALA A 42 12.81 -10.49 -3.45
CA ALA A 42 12.73 -10.70 -4.89
C ALA A 42 11.49 -10.03 -5.51
N ILE A 43 10.35 -10.08 -4.83
CA ILE A 43 9.13 -9.39 -5.24
C ILE A 43 9.36 -7.87 -5.22
N LYS A 44 9.86 -7.32 -4.11
CA LYS A 44 10.09 -5.87 -3.94
C LYS A 44 11.10 -5.32 -4.96
N ARG A 45 12.13 -6.10 -5.29
CA ARG A 45 13.14 -5.71 -6.29
C ARG A 45 12.54 -5.43 -7.67
N ARG A 46 11.50 -6.14 -8.08
CA ARG A 46 10.82 -5.90 -9.38
C ARG A 46 10.25 -4.48 -9.49
N PHE A 47 10.00 -3.85 -8.34
CA PHE A 47 9.46 -2.49 -8.25
C PHE A 47 10.50 -1.48 -7.73
N GLY A 48 11.75 -1.92 -7.51
CA GLY A 48 12.80 -1.10 -6.91
C GLY A 48 12.50 -0.67 -5.47
N LEU A 49 11.84 -1.54 -4.70
CA LEU A 49 11.39 -1.29 -3.33
C LEU A 49 12.12 -2.16 -2.31
N GLU A 50 13.21 -2.85 -2.67
CA GLU A 50 13.81 -3.89 -1.82
C GLU A 50 14.19 -3.41 -0.42
N ARG A 51 14.53 -2.13 -0.26
CA ARG A 51 14.89 -1.53 1.03
C ARG A 51 13.74 -0.81 1.74
N ASP A 52 12.58 -0.68 1.09
CA ASP A 52 11.47 0.13 1.59
C ASP A 52 10.51 -0.70 2.44
N GLU A 53 10.03 -0.14 3.54
CA GLU A 53 8.93 -0.75 4.28
C GLU A 53 7.62 -0.57 3.51
N ILE A 54 6.81 -1.63 3.44
CA ILE A 54 5.49 -1.57 2.80
C ILE A 54 4.44 -1.77 3.88
N HIS A 55 3.72 -0.70 4.19
CA HIS A 55 2.63 -0.78 5.16
C HIS A 55 1.47 -1.61 4.60
N THR A 56 0.91 -2.49 5.44
CA THR A 56 -0.23 -3.34 5.09
C THR A 56 -1.43 -2.53 4.57
N GLY A 57 -1.64 -1.32 5.11
CA GLY A 57 -2.69 -0.40 4.64
C GLY A 57 -2.53 0.04 3.18
N TRP A 58 -1.32 0.04 2.62
CA TRP A 58 -1.11 0.31 1.19
C TRP A 58 -1.44 -0.90 0.33
N LEU A 59 -1.18 -2.12 0.82
CA LEU A 59 -1.48 -3.36 0.10
C LEU A 59 -2.98 -3.65 0.04
N THR A 60 -3.73 -3.30 1.08
CA THR A 60 -5.18 -3.56 1.17
C THR A 60 -6.03 -2.45 0.55
N ARG A 61 -5.43 -1.29 0.30
CA ARG A 61 -6.13 -0.14 -0.28
C ARG A 61 -6.35 -0.33 -1.77
N ARG A 62 -7.58 -0.11 -2.22
CA ARG A 62 -7.87 0.09 -3.63
C ARG A 62 -7.43 1.47 -4.09
N TYR A 63 -6.87 1.52 -5.29
CA TYR A 63 -6.48 2.75 -5.99
C TYR A 63 -7.25 2.84 -7.32
N PRO A 64 -8.54 3.20 -7.31
CA PRO A 64 -9.37 3.24 -8.52
C PRO A 64 -8.82 4.13 -9.63
N GLU A 65 -8.04 5.15 -9.27
CA GLU A 65 -7.35 6.00 -10.22
C GLU A 65 -6.24 5.26 -10.98
N GLN A 66 -5.55 4.32 -10.34
CA GLN A 66 -4.50 3.51 -10.97
C GLN A 66 -5.09 2.34 -11.77
N GLU A 67 -6.19 1.76 -11.32
CA GLU A 67 -6.92 0.68 -12.02
C GLU A 67 -7.39 1.08 -13.43
N ARG A 68 -7.47 2.38 -13.72
CA ARG A 68 -7.86 2.93 -15.04
C ARG A 68 -6.69 3.15 -15.99
N ILE A 69 -5.46 3.00 -15.52
CA ILE A 69 -4.27 3.15 -16.37
C ILE A 69 -4.11 1.86 -17.19
N ARG A 70 -4.25 1.96 -18.51
CA ARG A 70 -4.10 0.82 -19.43
C ARG A 70 -2.67 0.32 -19.42
N ASP A 71 -2.51 -1.01 -19.49
CA ASP A 71 -1.23 -1.68 -19.61
C ASP A 71 -0.18 -1.28 -18.56
N LEU A 72 -0.63 -0.84 -17.37
CA LEU A 72 0.22 -0.36 -16.28
C LEU A 72 1.31 -1.38 -15.90
N GLU A 73 0.99 -2.67 -15.96
CA GLU A 73 1.92 -3.76 -15.64
C GLU A 73 3.01 -3.95 -16.71
N ALA A 74 2.76 -3.54 -17.95
CA ALA A 74 3.73 -3.60 -19.05
C ALA A 74 4.66 -2.38 -19.10
N MET A 75 4.31 -1.28 -18.44
CA MET A 75 5.10 -0.04 -18.42
C MET A 75 6.44 -0.20 -17.69
N GLY A 76 7.47 0.49 -18.18
CA GLY A 76 8.74 0.63 -17.48
C GLY A 76 8.60 1.46 -16.20
N THR A 77 9.55 1.36 -15.26
CA THR A 77 9.44 1.96 -13.93
C THR A 77 9.21 3.48 -13.94
N ALA A 78 9.92 4.22 -14.79
CA ALA A 78 9.80 5.69 -14.86
C ALA A 78 8.45 6.12 -15.43
N GLU A 79 8.02 5.49 -16.53
CA GLU A 79 6.73 5.72 -17.17
C GLU A 79 5.58 5.37 -16.21
N ARG A 80 5.65 4.21 -15.56
CA ARG A 80 4.67 3.75 -14.59
C ARG A 80 4.50 4.75 -13.45
N ARG A 81 5.60 5.25 -12.89
CA ARG A 81 5.58 6.27 -11.83
C ARG A 81 4.95 7.58 -12.31
N ALA A 82 5.31 8.04 -13.51
CA ALA A 82 4.74 9.27 -14.07
C ALA A 82 3.22 9.13 -14.33
N ALA A 83 2.78 8.00 -14.87
CA ALA A 83 1.37 7.72 -15.13
C ALA A 83 0.54 7.65 -13.83
N VAL A 84 1.04 6.94 -12.82
CA VAL A 84 0.40 6.85 -11.50
C VAL A 84 0.34 8.21 -10.81
N GLN A 85 1.43 8.99 -10.84
CA GLN A 85 1.46 10.32 -10.25
C GLN A 85 0.43 11.25 -10.91
N LYS A 86 0.39 11.27 -12.25
CA LYS A 86 -0.61 12.06 -12.98
C LYS A 86 -2.04 11.65 -12.61
N ALA A 87 -2.33 10.34 -12.60
CA ALA A 87 -3.66 9.85 -12.25
C ALA A 87 -4.05 10.23 -10.81
N ARG A 88 -3.08 10.21 -9.90
CA ARG A 88 -3.26 10.61 -8.51
C ARG A 88 -3.55 12.11 -8.37
N ASP A 89 -2.81 12.95 -9.06
CA ASP A 89 -3.00 14.40 -9.02
C ASP A 89 -4.38 14.78 -9.59
N ASP A 90 -4.75 14.20 -10.74
CA ASP A 90 -6.07 14.38 -11.34
C ASP A 90 -7.20 13.94 -10.39
N PHE A 91 -7.00 12.83 -9.65
CA PHE A 91 -7.96 12.35 -8.66
C PHE A 91 -8.08 13.30 -7.45
N LEU A 92 -6.95 13.79 -6.93
CA LEU A 92 -6.93 14.68 -5.77
C LEU A 92 -7.57 16.04 -6.09
N VAL A 93 -7.30 16.60 -7.27
CA VAL A 93 -7.95 17.84 -7.74
C VAL A 93 -9.47 17.67 -7.80
N ARG A 94 -9.96 16.57 -8.40
CA ARG A 94 -11.40 16.27 -8.45
C ARG A 94 -12.01 16.12 -7.07
N LYS A 95 -11.32 15.40 -6.17
CA LYS A 95 -11.79 15.20 -4.79
C LYS A 95 -11.87 16.53 -4.03
N ALA A 96 -10.89 17.42 -4.20
CA ALA A 96 -10.89 18.74 -3.58
C ALA A 96 -12.04 19.62 -4.10
N GLY A 97 -12.31 19.59 -5.41
CA GLY A 97 -13.44 20.33 -6.01
C GLY A 97 -14.83 19.77 -5.67
N ALA A 98 -14.91 18.49 -5.26
CA ALA A 98 -16.15 17.82 -4.86
C ALA A 98 -16.43 17.87 -3.35
N ALA A 99 -15.49 18.39 -2.54
CA ALA A 99 -15.71 18.55 -1.11
C ALA A 99 -16.82 19.60 -0.88
N PRO A 100 -17.86 19.31 -0.07
CA PRO A 100 -18.89 20.29 0.21
C PRO A 100 -18.24 21.52 0.85
N ALA A 101 -18.59 22.70 0.36
CA ALA A 101 -18.26 23.94 1.04
C ALA A 101 -18.95 23.88 2.41
N HIS A 102 -18.18 23.60 3.46
CA HIS A 102 -18.66 23.75 4.82
C HIS A 102 -19.07 25.22 5.00
N ARG A 103 -20.38 25.47 4.98
CA ARG A 103 -21.02 26.68 5.49
C ARG A 103 -21.53 26.40 6.89
#